data_AF-A0A3D2XCS5-F1
#
_entry.id   AF-A0A3D2XCS5-F1
#
_cell.length_a   1.000
_cell.length_b   1.000
_cell.length_c   1.000
_cell.angle_alpha   90.00
_cell.angle_beta   90.00
_cell.angle_gamma   90.00
#
_symmetry.space_group_name_H-M   'P 1'
#
loop_
_entity.id
_entity.type
_entity.pdbx_description
1 polymer ?
#
loop_
_entity_poly.entity_id
_entity_poly.type
_entity_poly.pdbx_seq_one_letter_code
_entity_poly.pdbx_strand_id
1 'polypeptide(L)'
;MKHKRVLCLLQEKSSLAMIFLIMISLTAIMLLPCKVVDASVARAPQVNVGNTDQSEKPIILTNDRVVVTLQYGFEQQARYGRTMQLTAKIYNKGESFTGEIATTLMNEEQDNIRYATTASIVGLEKNVVTLNIPMNRASKGIKFEILSSSNDTIVEEVIPLNVVNLGTYYYVGILSDMSTPLSYFEYFGNKCVSLDKSNFPSDYLGLDILDVLVIENFKISSLTLEQQQAILGFVKRGGTLVLGSEAYYEDGISAIHWLSNQNIISLDKTSDG
;
A
#
# COMPACT_ATOMS: atom_id res chain seq x y z
N MET A 1 20.56 47.70 -69.25
CA MET A 1 20.78 48.05 -67.83
C MET A 1 19.66 48.96 -67.32
N LYS A 2 18.67 48.42 -66.59
CA LYS A 2 17.78 49.11 -65.63
C LYS A 2 16.77 48.11 -65.00
N HIS A 3 17.24 46.93 -64.56
CA HIS A 3 16.38 45.90 -63.93
C HIS A 3 16.56 45.73 -62.42
N LYS A 4 17.28 46.64 -61.73
CA LYS A 4 17.59 46.50 -60.29
C LYS A 4 16.77 47.37 -59.33
N ARG A 5 15.84 48.22 -59.79
CA ARG A 5 15.12 49.16 -58.91
C ARG A 5 13.72 48.71 -58.46
N VAL A 6 13.13 47.66 -59.03
CA VAL A 6 11.74 47.26 -58.70
C VAL A 6 11.66 46.18 -57.62
N LEU A 7 12.68 45.32 -57.47
CA LEU A 7 12.66 44.26 -56.45
C LEU A 7 12.85 44.79 -55.01
N CYS A 8 13.58 45.90 -54.84
CA CYS A 8 13.92 46.43 -53.51
C CYS A 8 12.70 47.03 -52.77
N LEU A 9 11.80 47.70 -53.50
CA LEU A 9 10.63 48.38 -52.92
C LEU A 9 9.49 47.42 -52.51
N LEU A 10 9.43 46.21 -53.08
CA LEU A 10 8.43 45.21 -52.73
C LEU A 10 8.81 44.40 -51.49
N GLN A 11 10.11 44.21 -51.24
CA GLN A 11 10.61 43.47 -50.08
C GLN A 11 10.60 44.32 -48.79
N GLU A 12 10.74 45.64 -48.93
CA GLU A 12 10.69 46.58 -47.78
C GLU A 12 9.26 46.77 -47.26
N LYS A 13 8.26 46.79 -48.16
CA LYS A 13 6.83 46.90 -47.77
C LYS A 13 6.28 45.63 -47.14
N SER A 14 6.73 44.44 -47.54
CA SER A 14 6.27 43.17 -46.92
C SER A 14 6.88 42.96 -45.53
N SER A 15 8.12 43.41 -45.32
CA SER A 15 8.80 43.34 -44.02
C SER A 15 8.15 44.29 -43.00
N LEU A 16 7.84 45.53 -43.38
CA LEU A 16 7.20 46.50 -42.49
C LEU A 16 5.78 46.07 -42.09
N ALA A 17 5.02 45.49 -43.01
CA ALA A 17 3.68 44.96 -42.74
C ALA A 17 3.71 43.75 -41.81
N MET A 18 4.71 42.88 -41.94
CA MET A 18 4.87 41.72 -41.06
C MET A 18 5.31 42.14 -39.65
N ILE A 19 6.19 43.15 -39.52
CA ILE A 19 6.59 43.71 -38.22
C ILE A 19 5.41 44.41 -37.52
N PHE A 20 4.56 45.13 -38.27
CA PHE A 20 3.35 45.75 -37.70
C PHE A 20 2.34 44.70 -37.20
N LEU A 21 2.16 43.59 -37.93
CA LEU A 21 1.31 42.47 -37.52
C LEU A 21 1.82 41.76 -36.26
N ILE A 22 3.15 41.58 -36.15
CA ILE A 22 3.78 40.98 -34.95
C ILE A 22 3.65 41.92 -33.75
N MET A 23 3.83 43.25 -33.92
CA MET A 23 3.69 44.23 -32.84
C MET A 23 2.23 44.38 -32.36
N ILE A 24 1.24 44.27 -33.25
CA ILE A 24 -0.18 44.23 -32.88
C ILE A 24 -0.50 42.93 -32.10
N SER A 25 0.11 41.80 -32.46
CA SER A 25 -0.05 40.54 -31.70
C SER A 25 0.62 40.58 -30.31
N LEU A 26 1.75 41.27 -30.17
CA LEU A 26 2.49 41.35 -28.91
C LEU A 26 1.85 42.34 -27.92
N THR A 27 1.21 43.39 -28.42
CA THR A 27 0.49 44.37 -27.59
C THR A 27 -0.90 43.89 -27.16
N ALA A 28 -1.52 42.97 -27.91
CA ALA A 28 -2.76 42.31 -27.51
C ALA A 28 -2.59 41.33 -26.32
N ILE A 29 -1.38 40.85 -26.07
CA ILE A 29 -1.07 39.94 -24.95
C ILE A 29 -0.88 40.71 -23.62
N MET A 30 -0.60 42.01 -23.66
CA MET A 30 -0.32 42.85 -22.47
C MET A 30 -1.54 43.63 -21.92
N LEU A 31 -2.73 43.47 -22.50
CA LEU A 31 -3.95 44.15 -22.05
C LEU A 31 -5.11 43.21 -21.68
N LEU A 32 -4.80 41.93 -21.42
CA LEU A 32 -5.73 41.06 -20.72
C LEU A 32 -5.83 41.55 -19.26
N PRO A 33 -7.01 41.90 -18.74
CA PRO A 33 -7.15 42.16 -17.32
C PRO A 33 -6.72 40.89 -16.59
N CYS A 34 -5.68 41.00 -15.77
CA CYS A 34 -5.32 39.99 -14.81
C CYS A 34 -6.52 39.85 -13.88
N LYS A 35 -7.43 38.91 -14.20
CA LYS A 35 -8.36 38.42 -13.20
C LYS A 35 -7.47 37.74 -12.17
N VAL A 36 -7.22 38.43 -11.08
CA VAL A 36 -6.85 37.81 -9.82
C VAL A 36 -7.96 36.80 -9.58
N VAL A 37 -7.70 35.56 -9.96
CA VAL A 37 -8.48 34.43 -9.46
C VAL A 37 -8.15 34.46 -7.99
N ASP A 38 -9.14 34.83 -7.19
CA ASP A 38 -9.09 34.61 -5.75
C ASP A 38 -8.52 33.21 -5.53
N ALA A 39 -7.53 33.11 -4.65
CA ALA A 39 -7.03 31.84 -4.16
C ALA A 39 -8.10 31.18 -3.27
N SER A 40 -9.33 31.04 -3.77
CA SER A 40 -10.31 30.11 -3.25
C SER A 40 -9.90 28.72 -3.73
N VAL A 41 -9.05 28.08 -2.92
CA VAL A 41 -8.86 26.62 -2.85
C VAL A 41 -8.70 25.95 -4.22
N ALA A 42 -7.45 25.90 -4.71
CA ALA A 42 -7.07 24.86 -5.64
C ALA A 42 -7.34 23.51 -4.96
N ARG A 43 -8.50 22.94 -5.24
CA ARG A 43 -8.89 21.63 -4.71
C ARG A 43 -7.98 20.63 -5.42
N ALA A 44 -7.02 20.08 -4.67
CA ALA A 44 -6.27 18.90 -5.08
C ALA A 44 -7.26 17.85 -5.64
N PRO A 45 -6.88 17.08 -6.67
CA PRO A 45 -7.72 16.01 -7.18
C PRO A 45 -8.20 15.21 -5.98
N GLN A 46 -9.51 15.17 -5.78
CA GLN A 46 -10.13 14.37 -4.73
C GLN A 46 -9.87 12.92 -5.11
N VAL A 47 -8.73 12.37 -4.66
CA VAL A 47 -8.61 10.95 -4.47
C VAL A 47 -9.73 10.63 -3.49
N ASN A 48 -10.61 9.71 -3.87
CA ASN A 48 -11.56 9.11 -2.93
C ASN A 48 -10.72 8.51 -1.79
N VAL A 49 -10.47 9.30 -0.75
CA VAL A 49 -10.12 8.78 0.57
C VAL A 49 -11.39 8.07 0.99
N GLY A 50 -11.40 6.76 0.73
CA GLY A 50 -12.55 5.91 0.99
C GLY A 50 -13.05 6.17 2.41
N ASN A 51 -14.37 6.30 2.54
CA ASN A 51 -15.07 6.41 3.81
C ASN A 51 -14.40 5.53 4.88
N THR A 52 -13.78 6.16 5.88
CA THR A 52 -13.22 5.53 7.08
C THR A 52 -14.32 5.16 8.08
N ASP A 53 -15.37 4.49 7.60
CA ASP A 53 -16.46 3.98 8.44
C ASP A 53 -16.91 2.59 7.99
N GLN A 54 -15.92 1.79 7.59
CA GLN A 54 -16.03 0.34 7.62
C GLN A 54 -14.91 -0.15 8.54
N SER A 55 -15.23 -0.39 9.81
CA SER A 55 -14.63 -1.52 10.49
C SER A 55 -15.00 -2.74 9.65
N GLU A 56 -14.18 -3.08 8.65
CA GLU A 56 -14.58 -4.05 7.64
C GLU A 56 -14.72 -5.42 8.32
N LYS A 57 -15.96 -5.88 8.42
CA LYS A 57 -16.33 -7.13 9.08
C LYS A 57 -15.51 -8.27 8.47
N PRO A 58 -15.00 -9.20 9.30
CA PRO A 58 -14.27 -10.36 8.79
C PRO A 58 -15.11 -11.11 7.76
N ILE A 59 -14.49 -11.55 6.66
CA ILE A 59 -15.14 -12.40 5.66
C ILE A 59 -15.23 -13.80 6.27
N ILE A 60 -16.44 -14.23 6.62
CA ILE A 60 -16.69 -15.54 7.23
C ILE A 60 -17.36 -16.44 6.21
N LEU A 61 -16.67 -17.51 5.82
CA LEU A 61 -17.17 -18.55 4.92
C LEU A 61 -17.50 -19.78 5.75
N THR A 62 -18.74 -20.27 5.64
CA THR A 62 -19.19 -21.42 6.43
C THR A 62 -19.56 -22.58 5.51
N ASN A 63 -18.98 -23.74 5.79
CA ASN A 63 -19.31 -25.01 5.20
C ASN A 63 -19.59 -26.03 6.34
N ASP A 64 -20.16 -27.18 6.00
CA ASP A 64 -20.41 -28.27 6.96
C ASP A 64 -19.11 -28.79 7.60
N ARG A 65 -17.99 -28.75 6.87
CA ARG A 65 -16.68 -29.23 7.34
C ARG A 65 -15.82 -28.15 7.99
N VAL A 66 -15.91 -26.91 7.53
CA VAL A 66 -15.00 -25.83 7.97
C VAL A 66 -15.72 -24.51 8.20
N VAL A 67 -15.16 -23.68 9.09
CA VAL A 67 -15.42 -22.23 9.14
C VAL A 67 -14.14 -21.52 8.78
N VAL A 68 -14.17 -20.66 7.79
CA VAL A 68 -13.01 -19.86 7.35
C VAL A 68 -13.25 -18.41 7.72
N THR A 69 -12.33 -17.82 8.47
CA THR A 69 -12.21 -16.37 8.60
C THR A 69 -11.10 -15.91 7.68
N LEU A 70 -11.47 -15.18 6.64
CA LEU A 70 -10.56 -14.71 5.60
C LEU A 70 -10.28 -13.22 5.79
N GLN A 71 -9.01 -12.84 5.66
CA GLN A 71 -8.53 -11.46 5.75
C GLN A 71 -7.50 -11.26 4.64
N TYR A 72 -7.49 -10.09 3.99
CA TYR A 72 -6.44 -9.74 3.04
C TYR A 72 -5.91 -8.34 3.31
N GLY A 73 -4.61 -8.14 3.07
CA GLY A 73 -3.92 -6.88 3.39
C GLY A 73 -4.22 -6.39 4.82
N PHE A 74 -4.11 -5.08 5.02
CA PHE A 74 -4.63 -4.44 6.23
C PHE A 74 -5.97 -3.79 5.91
N GLU A 75 -6.94 -3.90 6.82
CA GLU A 75 -8.30 -3.34 6.64
C GLU A 75 -8.97 -3.76 5.31
N GLN A 76 -8.72 -4.98 4.83
CA GLN A 76 -9.17 -5.49 3.52
C GLN A 76 -8.91 -4.53 2.35
N GLN A 77 -7.70 -3.95 2.36
CA GLN A 77 -7.16 -3.17 1.26
C GLN A 77 -6.06 -3.95 0.54
N ALA A 78 -6.10 -3.90 -0.78
CA ALA A 78 -5.04 -4.35 -1.66
C ALA A 78 -4.45 -3.14 -2.38
N ARG A 79 -3.16 -3.15 -2.73
CA ARG A 79 -2.53 -2.02 -3.43
C ARG A 79 -1.87 -2.47 -4.72
N TYR A 80 -2.20 -1.76 -5.81
CA TYR A 80 -1.58 -2.01 -7.11
C TYR A 80 -0.05 -1.92 -7.04
N GLY A 81 0.64 -2.90 -7.65
CA GLY A 81 2.10 -2.96 -7.70
C GLY A 81 2.76 -3.43 -6.40
N ARG A 82 1.97 -3.79 -5.38
CA ARG A 82 2.43 -4.38 -4.12
C ARG A 82 1.90 -5.81 -3.98
N THR A 83 2.48 -6.55 -3.05
CA THR A 83 2.01 -7.87 -2.64
C THR A 83 0.88 -7.71 -1.62
N MET A 84 -0.25 -8.35 -1.88
CA MET A 84 -1.33 -8.54 -0.93
C MET A 84 -1.15 -9.88 -0.23
N GLN A 85 -1.12 -9.87 1.11
CA GLN A 85 -1.17 -11.09 1.89
C GLN A 85 -2.63 -11.47 2.15
N LEU A 86 -3.03 -12.69 1.78
CA LEU A 86 -4.33 -13.28 2.08
C LEU A 86 -4.14 -14.33 3.18
N THR A 87 -4.82 -14.18 4.31
CA THR A 87 -4.76 -15.08 5.45
C THR A 87 -6.11 -15.75 5.67
N ALA A 88 -6.12 -17.08 5.62
CA ALA A 88 -7.25 -17.93 5.94
C ALA A 88 -7.05 -18.57 7.31
N LYS A 89 -7.86 -18.17 8.30
CA LYS A 89 -7.98 -18.85 9.59
C LYS A 89 -9.10 -19.90 9.48
N ILE A 90 -8.74 -21.17 9.38
CA ILE A 90 -9.62 -22.28 9.08
C ILE A 90 -9.86 -23.09 10.35
N TYR A 91 -11.09 -23.08 10.85
CA TYR A 91 -11.52 -24.02 11.89
C TYR A 91 -12.12 -25.26 11.23
N ASN A 92 -11.47 -26.41 11.42
CA ASN A 92 -11.95 -27.69 10.92
C ASN A 92 -12.86 -28.36 11.96
N LYS A 93 -14.09 -28.67 11.57
CA LYS A 93 -15.12 -29.28 12.45
C LYS A 93 -15.06 -30.81 12.44
N GLY A 94 -14.28 -31.42 11.56
CA GLY A 94 -14.20 -32.87 11.37
C GLY A 94 -12.79 -33.42 11.50
N GLU A 95 -12.53 -34.52 10.80
CA GLU A 95 -11.22 -35.16 10.73
C GLU A 95 -10.19 -34.32 9.96
N SER A 96 -8.92 -34.53 10.27
CA SER A 96 -7.82 -33.89 9.55
C SER A 96 -7.85 -34.27 8.06
N PHE A 97 -7.56 -33.29 7.20
CA PHE A 97 -7.42 -33.54 5.77
C PHE A 97 -6.28 -32.72 5.18
N THR A 98 -5.68 -33.22 4.10
CA THR A 98 -4.77 -32.44 3.26
C THR A 98 -5.54 -31.93 2.05
N GLY A 99 -5.30 -30.68 1.69
CA GLY A 99 -5.98 -30.02 0.59
C GLY A 99 -5.16 -28.88 0.00
N GLU A 100 -5.67 -28.34 -1.10
CA GLU A 100 -5.12 -27.16 -1.74
C GLU A 100 -5.95 -25.93 -1.33
N ILE A 101 -5.27 -24.88 -0.87
CA ILE A 101 -5.87 -23.59 -0.59
C ILE A 101 -5.44 -22.68 -1.73
N ALA A 102 -6.41 -22.16 -2.45
CA ALA A 102 -6.17 -21.44 -3.69
C ALA A 102 -6.92 -20.12 -3.75
N THR A 103 -6.37 -19.22 -4.53
CA THR A 103 -6.98 -17.94 -4.86
C THR A 103 -6.69 -17.59 -6.31
N THR A 104 -7.75 -17.31 -7.06
CA THR A 104 -7.67 -16.88 -8.45
C THR A 104 -8.00 -15.39 -8.53
N LEU A 105 -7.03 -14.57 -8.95
CA LEU A 105 -7.26 -13.17 -9.31
C LEU A 105 -8.14 -13.12 -10.56
N MET A 106 -9.31 -12.46 -10.44
CA MET A 106 -10.24 -12.30 -11.55
C MET A 106 -9.96 -10.97 -12.27
N ASN A 107 -9.40 -11.07 -13.47
CA ASN A 107 -9.04 -9.94 -14.31
C ASN A 107 -10.10 -9.73 -15.40
N GLU A 108 -10.40 -8.47 -15.74
CA GLU A 108 -11.43 -8.12 -16.73
C GLU A 108 -11.16 -8.69 -18.15
N GLU A 109 -9.90 -9.02 -18.48
CA GLU A 109 -9.45 -9.43 -19.83
C GLU A 109 -9.00 -10.90 -19.95
N GLN A 110 -9.54 -11.80 -19.12
CA GLN A 110 -9.36 -13.27 -19.16
C GLN A 110 -8.01 -13.86 -18.69
N ASP A 111 -6.98 -13.06 -18.45
CA ASP A 111 -5.71 -13.52 -17.84
C ASP A 111 -5.84 -13.70 -16.32
N ASN A 112 -6.75 -14.56 -15.87
CA ASN A 112 -6.88 -14.89 -14.45
C ASN A 112 -5.61 -15.58 -13.95
N ILE A 113 -5.11 -15.16 -12.80
CA ILE A 113 -3.87 -15.69 -12.23
C ILE A 113 -4.20 -16.45 -10.95
N ARG A 114 -3.80 -17.73 -10.91
CA ARG A 114 -4.06 -18.62 -9.77
C ARG A 114 -2.83 -18.76 -8.89
N TYR A 115 -3.02 -18.56 -7.59
CA TYR A 115 -2.05 -18.80 -6.52
C TYR A 115 -2.57 -19.90 -5.62
N ALA A 116 -1.72 -20.85 -5.25
CA ALA A 116 -2.14 -21.95 -4.41
C ALA A 116 -1.01 -22.51 -3.55
N THR A 117 -1.40 -23.13 -2.45
CA THR A 117 -0.51 -23.87 -1.56
C THR A 117 -1.22 -25.12 -1.05
N THR A 118 -0.46 -26.19 -0.83
CA THR A 118 -0.97 -27.39 -0.17
C THR A 118 -0.78 -27.24 1.33
N ALA A 119 -1.83 -27.52 2.11
CA ALA A 119 -1.75 -27.53 3.57
C ALA A 119 -2.46 -28.74 4.18
N SER A 120 -1.93 -29.19 5.31
CA SER A 120 -2.61 -30.14 6.19
C SER A 120 -3.48 -29.35 7.17
N ILE A 121 -4.78 -29.55 7.12
CA ILE A 121 -5.77 -28.90 7.97
C ILE A 121 -6.14 -29.86 9.09
N VAL A 122 -5.57 -29.61 10.27
CA VAL A 122 -5.77 -30.46 11.46
C VAL A 122 -7.23 -30.37 11.92
N GLY A 123 -7.82 -31.54 12.18
CA GLY A 123 -9.19 -31.69 12.67
C GLY A 123 -9.39 -31.09 14.06
N LEU A 124 -10.57 -30.51 14.30
CA LEU A 124 -10.97 -29.89 15.57
C LEU A 124 -10.06 -28.74 16.03
N GLU A 125 -9.21 -28.21 15.15
CA GLU A 125 -8.25 -27.14 15.44
C GLU A 125 -8.40 -25.94 14.51
N LYS A 126 -7.77 -24.82 14.90
CA LYS A 126 -7.62 -23.63 14.08
C LYS A 126 -6.29 -23.72 13.32
N ASN A 127 -6.37 -23.69 12.01
CA ASN A 127 -5.25 -23.70 11.10
C ASN A 127 -5.11 -22.30 10.49
N VAL A 128 -3.88 -21.84 10.24
CA VAL A 128 -3.62 -20.56 9.57
C VAL A 128 -2.85 -20.84 8.30
N VAL A 129 -3.41 -20.43 7.17
CA VAL A 129 -2.78 -20.55 5.85
C VAL A 129 -2.68 -19.16 5.23
N THR A 130 -1.54 -18.86 4.64
CA THR A 130 -1.25 -17.55 4.05
C THR A 130 -0.83 -17.71 2.59
N LEU A 131 -1.38 -16.86 1.72
CA LEU A 131 -0.97 -16.72 0.33
C LEU A 131 -0.50 -15.29 0.09
N ASN A 132 0.65 -15.14 -0.58
CA ASN A 132 1.19 -13.84 -0.97
C ASN A 132 0.90 -13.62 -2.46
N ILE A 133 0.10 -12.59 -2.77
CA ILE A 133 -0.51 -12.37 -4.08
C ILE A 133 -0.04 -11.01 -4.64
N PRO A 134 0.87 -10.98 -5.62
CA PRO A 134 1.24 -9.75 -6.32
C PRO A 134 0.03 -9.13 -7.03
N MET A 135 -0.26 -7.87 -6.73
CA MET A 135 -1.47 -7.20 -7.22
C MET A 135 -1.22 -6.44 -8.53
N ASN A 136 -2.07 -6.71 -9.51
CA ASN A 136 -2.16 -5.95 -10.76
C ASN A 136 -3.36 -4.99 -10.73
N ARG A 137 -3.47 -4.11 -11.75
CA ARG A 137 -4.52 -3.07 -11.82
C ARG A 137 -5.88 -3.62 -12.29
N ALA A 138 -5.87 -4.73 -13.03
CA ALA A 138 -7.04 -5.30 -13.68
C ALA A 138 -7.90 -6.14 -12.72
N SER A 139 -7.34 -6.60 -11.60
CA SER A 139 -8.05 -7.44 -10.64
C SER A 139 -9.14 -6.66 -9.91
N LYS A 140 -10.39 -7.12 -10.02
CA LYS A 140 -11.56 -6.56 -9.31
C LYS A 140 -12.08 -7.45 -8.19
N GLY A 141 -11.64 -8.71 -8.16
CA GLY A 141 -12.02 -9.67 -7.15
C GLY A 141 -11.12 -10.89 -7.17
N ILE A 142 -11.31 -11.74 -6.17
CA ILE A 142 -10.68 -13.05 -6.08
C ILE A 142 -11.74 -14.14 -5.98
N LYS A 143 -11.45 -15.30 -6.57
CA LYS A 143 -12.14 -16.55 -6.23
C LYS A 143 -11.28 -17.30 -5.23
N PHE A 144 -11.75 -17.46 -3.99
CA PHE A 144 -11.07 -18.22 -2.94
C PHE A 144 -11.62 -19.65 -2.91
N GLU A 145 -10.73 -20.64 -2.85
CA GLU A 145 -11.08 -22.05 -2.90
C GLU A 145 -10.31 -22.86 -1.85
N ILE A 146 -10.98 -23.85 -1.27
CA ILE A 146 -10.35 -24.95 -0.53
C ILE A 146 -10.78 -26.25 -1.22
N LEU A 147 -9.82 -26.98 -1.75
CA LEU A 147 -10.02 -28.26 -2.43
C LEU A 147 -9.44 -29.39 -1.58
N SER A 148 -10.11 -30.54 -1.53
CA SER A 148 -9.53 -31.76 -0.94
C SER A 148 -8.40 -32.33 -1.81
N SER A 149 -7.67 -33.31 -1.29
CA SER A 149 -6.68 -34.08 -2.08
C SER A 149 -7.30 -34.85 -3.27
N SER A 150 -8.61 -35.12 -3.25
CA SER A 150 -9.38 -35.70 -4.36
C SER A 150 -9.91 -34.66 -5.34
N ASN A 151 -9.55 -33.38 -5.15
CA ASN A 151 -10.02 -32.24 -5.93
C ASN A 151 -11.52 -31.91 -5.75
N ASP A 152 -12.12 -32.33 -4.62
CA ASP A 152 -13.48 -31.95 -4.25
C ASP A 152 -13.49 -30.57 -3.62
N THR A 153 -14.38 -29.69 -4.07
CA THR A 153 -14.53 -28.33 -3.52
C THR A 153 -15.19 -28.36 -2.14
N ILE A 154 -14.46 -27.88 -1.12
CA ILE A 154 -14.95 -27.73 0.26
C ILE A 154 -15.47 -26.31 0.48
N VAL A 155 -14.76 -25.31 -0.04
CA VAL A 155 -15.14 -23.89 -0.02
C VAL A 155 -14.86 -23.33 -1.40
N GLU A 156 -15.80 -22.55 -1.92
CA GLU A 156 -15.61 -21.67 -3.08
C GLU A 156 -16.39 -20.39 -2.82
N GLU A 157 -15.74 -19.24 -2.88
CA GLU A 157 -16.40 -17.94 -2.75
C GLU A 157 -15.74 -16.90 -3.65
N VAL A 158 -16.55 -15.99 -4.19
CA VAL A 158 -16.09 -14.85 -4.97
C VAL A 158 -16.13 -13.59 -4.12
N ILE A 159 -14.96 -13.01 -3.87
CA ILE A 159 -14.80 -11.86 -2.98
C ILE A 159 -14.38 -10.65 -3.81
N PRO A 160 -15.12 -9.52 -3.74
CA PRO A 160 -14.68 -8.28 -4.36
C PRO A 160 -13.42 -7.76 -3.66
N LEU A 161 -12.48 -7.21 -4.42
CA LEU A 161 -11.28 -6.61 -3.86
C LEU A 161 -11.40 -5.09 -3.84
N ASN A 162 -11.04 -4.49 -2.71
CA ASN A 162 -10.78 -3.06 -2.61
C ASN A 162 -9.32 -2.78 -2.99
N VAL A 163 -9.06 -2.49 -4.27
CA VAL A 163 -7.72 -2.17 -4.77
C VAL A 163 -7.51 -0.66 -4.76
N VAL A 164 -6.68 -0.19 -3.84
CA VAL A 164 -6.32 1.22 -3.72
C VAL A 164 -5.12 1.58 -4.59
N ASN A 165 -5.12 2.81 -5.10
CA ASN A 165 -3.96 3.45 -5.70
C ASN A 165 -3.72 4.78 -4.97
N LEU A 166 -2.68 4.79 -4.13
CA LEU A 166 -2.42 5.92 -3.23
C LEU A 166 -1.67 7.08 -3.92
N GLY A 167 -1.27 6.94 -5.19
CA GLY A 167 -0.63 8.02 -5.94
C GLY A 167 0.60 8.57 -5.22
N THR A 168 0.53 9.83 -4.78
CA THR A 168 1.61 10.54 -4.06
C THR A 168 1.56 10.42 -2.54
N TYR A 169 0.54 9.76 -1.97
CA TYR A 169 0.39 9.60 -0.53
C TYR A 169 0.98 8.28 -0.04
N TYR A 170 1.46 8.27 1.20
CA TYR A 170 2.02 7.06 1.80
C TYR A 170 0.96 6.21 2.49
N TYR A 171 1.13 4.89 2.42
CA TYR A 171 0.49 3.95 3.34
C TYR A 171 1.39 3.74 4.56
N VAL A 172 0.95 4.20 5.72
CA VAL A 172 1.71 4.16 6.97
C VAL A 172 1.10 3.13 7.91
N GLY A 173 1.87 2.10 8.25
CA GLY A 173 1.50 1.16 9.32
C GLY A 173 2.03 1.68 10.65
N ILE A 174 1.19 1.70 11.69
CA ILE A 174 1.54 2.26 13.00
C ILE A 174 1.41 1.15 14.05
N LEU A 175 2.54 0.61 14.49
CA LEU A 175 2.62 -0.37 15.58
C LEU A 175 2.88 0.37 16.89
N SER A 176 1.86 0.44 17.77
CA SER A 176 1.94 1.22 19.01
C SER A 176 1.01 0.70 20.11
N ASP A 177 1.48 0.73 21.36
CA ASP A 177 0.66 0.49 22.56
C ASP A 177 0.13 1.81 23.19
N MET A 178 0.31 2.96 22.50
CA MET A 178 -0.21 4.25 22.99
C MET A 178 -1.74 4.30 23.01
N SER A 179 -2.29 4.92 24.05
CA SER A 179 -3.72 5.25 24.13
C SER A 179 -4.11 6.44 23.25
N THR A 180 -3.16 7.32 22.92
CA THR A 180 -3.38 8.45 22.01
C THR A 180 -3.06 8.05 20.56
N PRO A 181 -4.01 8.19 19.61
CA PRO A 181 -3.76 7.88 18.22
C PRO A 181 -2.70 8.82 17.62
N LEU A 182 -1.75 8.28 16.86
CA LEU A 182 -0.78 9.06 16.08
C LEU A 182 -1.42 9.64 14.80
N SER A 183 -2.59 10.26 14.95
CA SER A 183 -3.42 10.81 13.88
C SER A 183 -2.72 11.90 13.05
N TYR A 184 -1.65 12.51 13.56
CA TYR A 184 -0.88 13.51 12.82
C TYR A 184 -0.25 12.94 11.53
N PHE A 185 -0.02 11.62 11.44
CA PHE A 185 0.44 11.00 10.20
C PHE A 185 -0.60 11.15 9.08
N GLU A 186 -1.89 11.21 9.40
CA GLU A 186 -2.98 11.39 8.42
C GLU A 186 -3.12 12.85 7.97
N TYR A 187 -2.61 13.84 8.72
CA TYR A 187 -2.83 15.27 8.45
C TYR A 187 -2.29 15.74 7.09
N PHE A 188 -1.34 15.01 6.51
CA PHE A 188 -0.78 15.29 5.19
C PHE A 188 -1.36 14.40 4.07
N GLY A 189 -2.50 13.75 4.33
CA GLY A 189 -3.21 12.91 3.36
C GLY A 189 -2.71 11.47 3.26
N ASN A 190 -1.80 11.04 4.15
CA ASN A 190 -1.40 9.64 4.22
C ASN A 190 -2.57 8.77 4.67
N LYS A 191 -2.60 7.52 4.19
CA LYS A 191 -3.50 6.50 4.72
C LYS A 191 -2.76 5.78 5.84
N CYS A 192 -3.31 5.80 7.05
CA CYS A 192 -2.75 5.07 8.17
C CYS A 192 -3.52 3.77 8.43
N VAL A 193 -2.83 2.79 9.00
CA VAL A 193 -3.44 1.61 9.61
C VAL A 193 -2.79 1.29 10.95
N SER A 194 -3.62 1.01 11.94
CA SER A 194 -3.17 0.61 13.27
C SER A 194 -2.77 -0.86 13.29
N LEU A 195 -1.57 -1.13 13.80
CA LEU A 195 -0.99 -2.45 13.95
C LEU A 195 -0.80 -2.77 15.43
N ASP A 196 -0.97 -4.05 15.75
CA ASP A 196 -0.68 -4.63 17.05
C ASP A 196 -0.08 -6.03 16.87
N LYS A 197 0.33 -6.67 17.96
CA LYS A 197 0.89 -8.04 17.89
C LYS A 197 -0.03 -9.06 17.20
N SER A 198 -1.34 -8.90 17.27
CA SER A 198 -2.33 -9.84 16.77
C SER A 198 -2.57 -9.74 15.26
N ASN A 199 -2.36 -8.56 14.67
CA ASN A 199 -2.51 -8.31 13.24
C ASN A 199 -1.16 -8.14 12.50
N PHE A 200 -0.04 -8.08 13.22
CA PHE A 200 1.29 -7.94 12.61
C PHE A 200 1.71 -9.21 11.86
N PRO A 201 2.13 -9.12 10.59
CA PRO A 201 2.45 -10.29 9.78
C PRO A 201 3.77 -10.95 10.20
N SER A 202 3.83 -12.26 10.05
CA SER A 202 5.04 -13.07 10.31
C SER A 202 5.99 -13.17 9.11
N ASP A 203 5.60 -12.60 7.96
CA ASP A 203 6.39 -12.54 6.72
C ASP A 203 6.44 -11.08 6.25
N TYR A 204 7.61 -10.62 5.81
CA TYR A 204 7.81 -9.26 5.29
C TYR A 204 6.89 -8.95 4.10
N LEU A 205 6.45 -9.97 3.33
CA LEU A 205 5.50 -9.78 2.23
C LEU A 205 4.13 -9.25 2.70
N GLY A 206 3.76 -9.50 3.96
CA GLY A 206 2.57 -8.87 4.55
C GLY A 206 2.74 -7.37 4.83
N LEU A 207 3.98 -6.88 4.92
CA LEU A 207 4.30 -5.46 5.09
C LEU A 207 4.50 -4.73 3.76
N ASP A 208 4.57 -5.44 2.62
CA ASP A 208 4.87 -4.85 1.30
C ASP A 208 3.80 -3.83 0.82
N ILE A 209 2.60 -3.90 1.38
CA ILE A 209 1.54 -2.91 1.12
C ILE A 209 1.89 -1.52 1.69
N LEU A 210 2.73 -1.47 2.73
CA LEU A 210 3.15 -0.26 3.43
C LEU A 210 4.31 0.43 2.72
N ASP A 211 4.34 1.76 2.76
CA ASP A 211 5.52 2.54 2.39
C ASP A 211 6.39 2.83 3.63
N VAL A 212 5.73 3.07 4.76
CA VAL A 212 6.36 3.42 6.04
C VAL A 212 5.80 2.53 7.14
N LEU A 213 6.69 1.95 7.95
CA LEU A 213 6.34 1.31 9.21
C LEU A 213 6.80 2.23 10.35
N VAL A 214 5.87 2.66 11.18
CA VAL A 214 6.12 3.42 12.41
C VAL A 214 6.02 2.46 13.59
N ILE A 215 7.04 2.43 14.45
CA ILE A 215 7.00 1.73 15.72
C ILE A 215 7.22 2.76 16.82
N GLU A 216 6.22 2.95 17.67
CA GLU A 216 6.20 3.98 18.73
C GLU A 216 5.60 3.38 20.00
N ASN A 217 6.26 3.55 21.15
CA ASN A 217 5.83 2.95 22.42
C ASN A 217 5.37 1.49 22.27
N PHE A 218 6.20 0.66 21.64
CA PHE A 218 5.88 -0.75 21.42
C PHE A 218 7.11 -1.61 21.64
N LYS A 219 6.96 -2.62 22.50
CA LYS A 219 8.06 -3.53 22.82
C LYS A 219 8.25 -4.54 21.69
N ILE A 220 9.21 -4.29 20.78
CA ILE A 220 9.53 -5.19 19.64
C ILE A 220 9.80 -6.62 20.10
N SER A 221 10.44 -6.81 21.26
CA SER A 221 10.71 -8.14 21.83
C SER A 221 9.46 -8.90 22.28
N SER A 222 8.29 -8.26 22.30
CA SER A 222 7.01 -8.92 22.52
C SER A 222 6.48 -9.63 21.26
N LEU A 223 6.96 -9.27 20.06
CA LEU A 223 6.64 -9.96 18.80
C LEU A 223 7.31 -11.32 18.74
N THR A 224 6.75 -12.24 17.95
CA THR A 224 7.42 -13.51 17.65
C THR A 224 8.70 -13.26 16.86
N LEU A 225 9.58 -14.27 16.81
CA LEU A 225 10.81 -14.17 16.03
C LEU A 225 10.52 -13.89 14.55
N GLU A 226 9.49 -14.54 13.99
CA GLU A 226 9.08 -14.38 12.59
C GLU A 226 8.57 -12.95 12.32
N GLN A 227 7.75 -12.41 13.21
CA GLN A 227 7.29 -11.01 13.14
C GLN A 227 8.47 -10.01 13.23
N GLN A 228 9.46 -10.28 14.09
CA GLN A 228 10.69 -9.47 14.14
C GLN A 228 11.48 -9.58 12.84
N GLN A 229 11.60 -10.79 12.26
CA GLN A 229 12.25 -10.98 10.97
C GLN A 229 11.48 -10.32 9.82
N ALA A 230 10.14 -10.21 9.90
CA ALA A 230 9.34 -9.48 8.93
C ALA A 230 9.72 -7.99 8.90
N ILE A 231 9.94 -7.35 10.06
CA ILE A 231 10.45 -5.97 10.15
C ILE A 231 11.81 -5.85 9.45
N LEU A 232 12.74 -6.77 9.73
CA LEU A 232 14.07 -6.76 9.12
C LEU A 232 14.01 -6.96 7.61
N GLY A 233 13.16 -7.87 7.15
CA GLY A 233 12.92 -8.14 5.72
C GLY A 233 12.35 -6.93 5.00
N PHE A 234 11.43 -6.21 5.64
CA PHE A 234 10.87 -4.96 5.12
C PHE A 234 11.95 -3.89 4.94
N VAL A 235 12.77 -3.62 5.97
CA VAL A 235 13.86 -2.63 5.91
C VAL A 235 14.91 -3.02 4.87
N LYS A 236 15.36 -4.28 4.86
CA LYS A 236 16.38 -4.77 3.90
C LYS A 236 15.95 -4.68 2.43
N ARG A 237 14.65 -4.57 2.16
CA ARG A 237 14.09 -4.42 0.81
C ARG A 237 13.69 -2.98 0.49
N GLY A 238 14.13 -2.01 1.29
CA GLY A 238 13.93 -0.59 1.05
C GLY A 238 12.68 0.00 1.70
N GLY A 239 12.00 -0.74 2.57
CA GLY A 239 10.94 -0.20 3.42
C GLY A 239 11.48 0.86 4.38
N THR A 240 10.71 1.92 4.61
CA THR A 240 11.09 2.99 5.54
C THR A 240 10.60 2.65 6.94
N LEU A 241 11.53 2.52 7.90
CA LEU A 241 11.21 2.32 9.31
C LEU A 241 11.39 3.63 10.07
N VAL A 242 10.33 4.06 10.75
CA VAL A 242 10.36 5.18 11.70
C VAL A 242 10.26 4.59 13.09
N LEU A 243 11.26 4.88 13.92
CA LEU A 243 11.24 4.52 15.33
C LEU A 243 10.99 5.78 16.15
N GLY A 244 9.94 5.73 16.96
CA GLY A 244 9.68 6.71 17.99
C GLY A 244 10.79 6.72 19.03
N SER A 245 11.33 7.90 19.34
CA SER A 245 12.17 8.08 20.50
C SER A 245 11.27 8.40 21.69
N GLU A 246 10.97 7.42 22.53
CA GLU A 246 10.40 7.75 23.82
C GLU A 246 11.45 8.49 24.64
N ALA A 247 11.32 9.81 24.76
CA ALA A 247 12.15 10.62 25.64
C ALA A 247 11.93 10.31 27.14
N TYR A 248 11.08 9.33 27.49
CA TYR A 248 10.61 9.07 28.85
C TYR A 248 10.73 7.62 29.35
N TYR A 249 11.23 6.67 28.54
CA TYR A 249 11.48 5.29 28.99
C TYR A 249 12.82 4.77 28.47
N GLU A 250 13.54 4.00 29.29
CA GLU A 250 14.76 3.30 28.88
C GLU A 250 14.53 2.36 27.68
N ASP A 251 13.28 2.10 27.30
CA ASP A 251 12.88 1.25 26.18
C ASP A 251 12.99 1.89 24.78
N GLY A 252 13.08 3.22 24.64
CA GLY A 252 13.39 3.85 23.35
C GLY A 252 14.77 3.46 22.82
N ILE A 253 15.70 3.22 23.74
CA ILE A 253 17.03 2.65 23.49
C ILE A 253 16.92 1.18 23.07
N SER A 254 15.91 0.42 23.51
CA SER A 254 15.72 -0.99 23.18
C SER A 254 15.47 -1.24 21.68
N ALA A 255 14.71 -0.39 20.99
CA ALA A 255 14.49 -0.54 19.54
C ALA A 255 15.77 -0.25 18.72
N ILE A 256 16.51 0.78 19.11
CA ILE A 256 17.80 1.15 18.51
C ILE A 256 18.86 0.07 18.80
N HIS A 257 18.95 -0.43 20.04
CA HIS A 257 19.80 -1.57 20.38
C HIS A 257 19.39 -2.83 19.65
N TRP A 258 18.08 -3.09 19.49
CA TRP A 258 17.60 -4.21 18.69
C TRP A 258 18.11 -4.10 17.26
N LEU A 259 17.98 -2.95 16.59
CA LEU A 259 18.55 -2.75 15.25
C LEU A 259 20.07 -2.93 15.21
N SER A 260 20.78 -2.45 16.23
CA SER A 260 22.23 -2.63 16.32
C SER A 260 22.63 -4.10 16.47
N ASN A 261 21.92 -4.87 17.29
CA ASN A 261 22.11 -6.31 17.43
C ASN A 261 21.83 -7.08 16.12
N GLN A 262 21.05 -6.51 15.21
CA GLN A 262 20.79 -7.07 13.88
C GLN A 262 21.80 -6.59 12.82
N ASN A 263 22.84 -5.84 13.21
CA ASN A 263 23.83 -5.20 12.33
C ASN A 263 23.21 -4.26 11.29
N ILE A 264 22.07 -3.61 11.61
CA ILE A 264 21.44 -2.62 10.73
C ILE A 264 22.05 -1.22 10.96
N ILE A 265 22.35 -0.88 12.21
CA ILE A 265 23.00 0.38 12.59
C ILE A 265 24.18 0.12 13.52
N SER A 266 25.22 0.94 13.41
CA SER A 266 26.33 0.96 14.37
C SER A 266 26.05 2.00 15.45
N LEU A 267 26.12 1.59 16.72
CA LEU A 267 26.11 2.51 17.85
C LEU A 267 27.55 2.75 18.29
N ASP A 268 28.01 4.00 18.21
CA ASP A 268 29.25 4.39 18.87
C ASP A 268 29.02 4.31 20.38
N LYS A 269 29.82 3.49 21.07
CA LYS A 269 29.89 3.55 22.53
C LYS A 269 30.58 4.86 22.87
N THR A 270 29.81 5.89 23.22
CA THR A 270 30.40 7.03 23.91
C THR A 270 31.01 6.50 25.21
N SER A 271 32.33 6.65 25.30
CA SER A 271 33.13 6.32 26.48
C SER A 271 32.72 7.26 27.61
N ASP A 272 31.72 6.88 28.40
CA ASP A 272 31.48 7.55 29.68
C ASP A 272 32.61 7.12 30.62
N GLY A 273 33.50 8.08 30.89
CA GLY A 273 34.58 8.00 31.87
C GLY A 273 34.12 8.37 33.28
#